data_AF-B4HHW4-F1
#
_entry.id   AF-B4HHW4-F1
#
_cell.length_a   1.000
_cell.length_b   1.000
_cell.length_c   1.000
_cell.angle_alpha   90.00
_cell.angle_beta   90.00
_cell.angle_gamma   90.00
#
_symmetry.space_group_name_H-M   'P 1'
#
loop_
_entity.id
_entity.type
_entity.pdbx_description
1 polymer ?
#
loop_
_entity_poly.entity_id
_entity_poly.type
_entity_poly.pdbx_seq_one_letter_code
_entity_poly.pdbx_strand_id
1 'polypeptide(L)'
;MILIVAIAAIILAIGAGGVLGENTSSCGPNFPAACSCGQEMYESEMQYVVNCTNAGLVNTSVLEFMPDQVEVLIFTGNRITELPWNVFGSINNYKQLRIVDMSSNHIREIRGKSYHHVPRVERLILNHNNLSISRYEDEVNHHHPRVFSNFINLQSLHLTDAFEDNSSPQLSEDLHDIFVNSQLVKLQKLHLEQNEITHFKDRNVFCDLPSLRDLHLGDNDLRDLNFEVRCLNNLRFLDLERNKFGFVKPTDLRVLNELEERPNRTANLIVDFNLNPFGCDCRTAPFRAWITTTRVTVRNKDSLMCFHSTGHVDAEPAHLLQMDMGQCADAIAAAATILNTAEDEPHYGDPEASHLQPQAHISGHTATLIFLLIVLTMILLGLLVALVYVSRDKLKYMITPVFDNVAKKVQYTSIKDEDCPEVHV
;
A
#
# COMPACT_ATOMS: atom_id res chain seq x y z
N MET A 1 75.80 40.85 -37.01
CA MET A 1 75.79 39.50 -37.61
C MET A 1 75.35 38.52 -36.53
N ILE A 2 74.16 37.91 -36.69
CA ILE A 2 73.81 36.48 -36.44
C ILE A 2 74.08 35.94 -35.00
N LEU A 3 73.21 35.28 -34.21
CA LEU A 3 71.87 34.68 -34.38
C LEU A 3 71.47 33.88 -33.08
N ILE A 4 70.16 33.81 -32.77
CA ILE A 4 69.36 32.78 -32.02
C ILE A 4 69.39 32.63 -30.47
N VAL A 5 68.31 33.14 -29.86
CA VAL A 5 67.26 32.54 -28.99
C VAL A 5 67.41 31.12 -28.39
N ALA A 6 67.24 31.00 -27.07
CA ALA A 6 66.36 30.03 -26.41
C ALA A 6 66.05 30.45 -24.96
N ILE A 7 64.75 30.57 -24.64
CA ILE A 7 64.20 30.98 -23.34
C ILE A 7 63.65 29.74 -22.63
N ALA A 8 64.06 29.52 -21.38
CA ALA A 8 63.28 28.80 -20.38
C ALA A 8 63.66 29.33 -18.99
N ALA A 9 62.78 30.13 -18.39
CA ALA A 9 62.97 30.69 -17.05
C ALA A 9 61.91 30.11 -16.10
N ILE A 10 62.43 29.53 -15.03
CA ILE A 10 61.74 29.06 -13.83
C ILE A 10 61.43 30.27 -12.93
N ILE A 11 60.19 30.43 -12.45
CA ILE A 11 59.90 31.15 -11.19
C ILE A 11 58.76 30.43 -10.43
N LEU A 12 59.04 30.17 -9.14
CA LEU A 12 58.18 29.59 -8.11
C LEU A 12 56.95 30.44 -7.77
N ALA A 13 55.86 29.77 -7.38
CA ALA A 13 54.89 30.33 -6.42
C ALA A 13 54.29 29.22 -5.52
N ILE A 14 54.77 29.22 -4.27
CA ILE A 14 54.06 28.98 -2.99
C ILE A 14 53.34 27.63 -2.82
N GLY A 15 53.95 26.80 -1.96
CA GLY A 15 53.27 25.67 -1.34
C GLY A 15 52.23 26.12 -0.31
N ALA A 16 51.03 25.57 -0.46
CA ALA A 16 50.13 25.21 0.63
C ALA A 16 49.71 23.76 0.35
N GLY A 17 49.82 22.91 1.36
CA GLY A 17 49.79 21.45 1.23
C GLY A 17 48.60 20.91 0.46
N GLY A 18 48.89 20.17 -0.61
CA GLY A 18 47.98 19.15 -1.10
C GLY A 18 47.88 18.06 -0.04
N VAL A 19 46.87 18.18 0.84
CA VAL A 19 46.33 17.02 1.52
C VAL A 19 45.88 16.07 0.41
N LEU A 20 46.41 14.85 0.43
CA LEU A 20 45.87 13.74 -0.33
C LEU A 20 44.38 13.67 -0.01
N GLY A 21 43.53 14.11 -0.93
CA GLY A 21 42.09 14.13 -0.73
C GLY A 21 41.61 12.70 -0.56
N GLU A 22 41.40 12.28 0.68
CA GLU A 22 40.63 11.09 0.97
C GLU A 22 39.26 11.25 0.29
N ASN A 23 38.83 10.24 -0.46
CA ASN A 23 37.47 10.11 -0.98
C ASN A 23 36.49 9.87 0.19
N THR A 24 36.46 10.76 1.17
CA THR A 24 35.55 10.69 2.32
C THR A 24 34.28 11.44 1.96
N SER A 25 33.14 10.76 2.15
CA SER A 25 31.85 11.40 2.00
C SER A 25 31.71 12.55 3.00
N SER A 26 30.91 13.57 2.67
CA SER A 26 30.54 14.61 3.66
C SER A 26 29.72 14.08 4.83
N CYS A 27 29.22 12.84 4.72
CA CYS A 27 28.53 12.11 5.78
C CYS A 27 29.49 11.38 6.76
N GLY A 28 30.79 11.38 6.48
CA GLY A 28 31.80 10.67 7.27
C GLY A 28 32.25 9.34 6.65
N PRO A 29 33.05 8.55 7.40
CA PRO A 29 33.78 7.40 6.85
C PRO A 29 32.90 6.18 6.55
N ASN A 30 31.72 6.07 7.18
CA ASN A 30 30.82 4.92 7.00
C ASN A 30 29.97 5.00 5.73
N PHE A 31 29.98 6.14 5.04
CA PHE A 31 29.19 6.38 3.85
C PHE A 31 30.07 6.31 2.59
N PRO A 32 29.56 5.75 1.48
CA PRO A 32 30.22 5.84 0.19
C PRO A 32 30.47 7.31 -0.21
N ALA A 33 31.54 7.56 -0.97
CA ALA A 33 31.85 8.88 -1.50
C ALA A 33 30.73 9.48 -2.37
N ALA A 34 29.83 8.65 -2.91
CA ALA A 34 28.66 9.08 -3.66
C ALA A 34 27.54 9.68 -2.78
N CYS A 35 27.56 9.42 -1.47
CA CYS A 35 26.62 10.04 -0.53
C CYS A 35 27.08 11.44 -0.12
N SER A 36 26.11 12.31 0.11
CA SER A 36 26.32 13.68 0.57
C SER A 36 25.44 14.00 1.77
N CYS A 37 25.99 14.75 2.72
CA CYS A 37 25.29 15.21 3.91
C CYS A 37 25.53 16.70 4.11
N GLY A 38 24.48 17.47 4.34
CA GLY A 38 24.60 18.90 4.52
C GLY A 38 23.28 19.64 4.60
N GLN A 39 23.37 20.96 4.77
CA GLN A 39 22.23 21.87 4.71
C GLN A 39 21.92 22.17 3.24
N GLU A 40 20.76 21.74 2.78
CA GLU A 40 20.32 21.90 1.39
C GLU A 40 18.89 22.46 1.35
N MET A 41 18.55 23.09 0.23
CA MET A 41 17.19 23.56 -0.02
C MET A 41 16.34 22.39 -0.52
N TYR A 42 15.38 21.95 0.29
CA TYR A 42 14.43 20.89 -0.05
C TYR A 42 13.01 21.43 0.06
N GLU A 43 12.21 21.31 -1.00
CA GLU A 43 10.83 21.84 -1.06
C GLU A 43 10.67 23.31 -0.62
N SER A 44 11.67 24.16 -0.90
CA SER A 44 11.75 25.59 -0.52
C SER A 44 12.05 25.88 0.96
N GLU A 45 12.44 24.88 1.73
CA GLU A 45 12.95 25.04 3.10
C GLU A 45 14.43 24.62 3.18
N MET A 46 15.22 25.29 4.02
CA MET A 46 16.59 24.84 4.32
C MET A 46 16.51 23.74 5.37
N GLN A 47 17.01 22.55 5.02
CA GLN A 47 16.93 21.36 5.86
C GLN A 47 18.25 20.58 5.83
N TYR A 48 18.52 19.81 6.87
CA TYR A 48 19.65 18.88 6.83
C TYR A 48 19.29 17.61 6.04
N VAL A 49 19.90 17.45 4.88
CA VAL A 49 19.64 16.35 3.94
C VAL A 49 20.79 15.35 3.96
N VAL A 50 20.44 14.07 4.00
CA VAL A 50 21.34 12.94 3.70
C VAL A 50 20.90 12.37 2.35
N ASN A 51 21.74 12.53 1.33
CA ASN A 51 21.43 12.11 -0.05
C ASN A 51 22.43 11.05 -0.53
N CYS A 52 21.93 9.84 -0.75
CA CYS A 52 22.64 8.68 -1.27
C CYS A 52 22.04 8.18 -2.59
N THR A 53 21.56 9.11 -3.43
CA THR A 53 20.96 8.77 -4.72
C THR A 53 21.96 8.02 -5.61
N ASN A 54 21.57 6.86 -6.14
CA ASN A 54 22.39 6.04 -7.03
C ASN A 54 23.79 5.69 -6.47
N ALA A 55 23.92 5.58 -5.15
CA ALA A 55 25.19 5.28 -4.48
C ALA A 55 25.62 3.80 -4.61
N GLY A 56 24.80 2.96 -5.24
CA GLY A 56 25.08 1.53 -5.43
C GLY A 56 24.93 0.70 -4.15
N LEU A 57 24.16 1.21 -3.18
CA LEU A 57 23.96 0.55 -1.89
C LEU A 57 23.10 -0.72 -2.06
N VAL A 58 23.49 -1.79 -1.38
CA VAL A 58 22.79 -3.09 -1.39
C VAL A 58 22.16 -3.44 -0.05
N ASN A 59 22.43 -2.64 0.99
CA ASN A 59 21.87 -2.79 2.34
C ASN A 59 21.66 -1.42 3.00
N THR A 60 20.97 -1.41 4.13
CA THR A 60 20.62 -0.20 4.89
C THR A 60 21.60 0.10 6.04
N SER A 61 22.74 -0.59 6.15
CA SER A 61 23.63 -0.47 7.32
C SER A 61 24.19 0.94 7.53
N VAL A 62 24.33 1.71 6.45
CA VAL A 62 24.80 3.11 6.52
C VAL A 62 23.83 4.02 7.27
N LEU A 63 22.54 3.66 7.33
CA LEU A 63 21.50 4.46 7.97
C LEU A 63 21.62 4.51 9.51
N GLU A 64 22.36 3.57 10.12
CA GLU A 64 22.70 3.63 11.55
C GLU A 64 23.71 4.75 11.85
N PHE A 65 24.45 5.23 10.85
CA PHE A 65 25.51 6.22 11.04
C PHE A 65 25.13 7.62 10.58
N MET A 66 23.84 7.87 10.28
CA MET A 66 23.39 9.20 9.85
C MET A 66 23.60 10.25 10.96
N PRO A 67 23.84 11.52 10.59
CA PRO A 67 23.88 12.61 11.56
C PRO A 67 22.56 12.79 12.31
N ASP A 68 22.61 13.04 13.63
CA ASP A 68 21.43 13.18 14.51
C ASP A 68 20.43 14.27 14.09
N GLN A 69 20.92 15.28 13.38
CA GLN A 69 20.14 16.43 12.92
C GLN A 69 19.46 16.20 11.56
N VAL A 70 19.55 14.99 10.99
CA VAL A 70 18.92 14.67 9.71
C VAL A 70 17.40 14.92 9.74
N GLU A 71 16.92 15.62 8.72
CA GLU A 71 15.50 15.93 8.52
C GLU A 71 14.93 15.21 7.30
N VAL A 72 15.75 15.05 6.26
CA VAL A 72 15.38 14.43 4.99
C VAL A 72 16.42 13.38 4.62
N LEU A 73 15.96 12.15 4.40
CA LEU A 73 16.76 11.06 3.87
C LEU A 73 16.32 10.75 2.43
N ILE A 74 17.26 10.87 1.48
CA ILE A 74 17.09 10.47 0.08
C ILE A 74 17.97 9.25 -0.19
N PHE A 75 17.35 8.10 -0.37
CA PHE A 75 18.00 6.81 -0.55
C PHE A 75 17.63 6.13 -1.88
N THR A 76 17.25 6.96 -2.85
CA THR A 76 16.68 6.57 -4.15
C THR A 76 17.69 5.90 -5.09
N GLY A 77 17.24 4.99 -5.94
CA GLY A 77 18.05 4.45 -7.03
C GLY A 77 19.14 3.46 -6.58
N ASN A 78 18.96 2.83 -5.42
CA ASN A 78 19.87 1.83 -4.89
C ASN A 78 19.33 0.41 -5.17
N ARG A 79 19.98 -0.62 -4.63
CA ARG A 79 19.65 -2.04 -4.86
C ARG A 79 19.17 -2.73 -3.59
N ILE A 80 18.42 -2.01 -2.76
CA ILE A 80 17.91 -2.54 -1.51
C ILE A 80 16.76 -3.51 -1.81
N THR A 81 16.86 -4.74 -1.32
CA THR A 81 15.85 -5.79 -1.53
C THR A 81 14.97 -6.06 -0.32
N GLU A 82 15.47 -5.76 0.88
CA GLU A 82 14.81 -6.04 2.14
C GLU A 82 15.09 -4.90 3.12
N LEU A 83 14.06 -4.49 3.87
CA LEU A 83 14.21 -3.59 5.01
C LEU A 83 14.16 -4.41 6.31
N PRO A 84 15.31 -4.70 6.93
CA PRO A 84 15.37 -5.47 8.16
C PRO A 84 14.86 -4.67 9.37
N TRP A 85 14.70 -5.34 10.51
CA TRP A 85 14.38 -4.70 11.79
C TRP A 85 15.38 -3.56 12.12
N ASN A 86 14.87 -2.43 12.62
CA ASN A 86 15.67 -1.27 13.05
C ASN A 86 16.69 -0.77 12.00
N VAL A 87 16.25 -0.42 10.79
CA VAL A 87 17.16 0.11 9.74
C VAL A 87 17.92 1.36 10.17
N PHE A 88 17.39 2.10 11.15
CA PHE A 88 17.96 3.32 11.72
C PHE A 88 18.84 3.09 12.96
N GLY A 89 19.11 1.83 13.31
CA GLY A 89 19.85 1.46 14.51
C GLY A 89 18.97 1.32 15.75
N SER A 90 19.54 0.75 16.81
CA SER A 90 18.83 0.48 18.08
C SER A 90 19.05 1.55 19.14
N ILE A 91 20.06 2.39 18.97
CA ILE A 91 20.50 3.39 19.97
C ILE A 91 20.10 4.80 19.52
N ASN A 92 20.10 5.05 18.20
CA ASN A 92 19.83 6.36 17.64
C ASN A 92 18.32 6.62 17.56
N ASN A 93 17.95 7.87 17.83
CA ASN A 93 16.58 8.34 17.72
C ASN A 93 16.63 9.59 16.86
N TYR A 94 16.40 9.43 15.56
CA TYR A 94 16.40 10.51 14.59
C TYR A 94 15.14 11.35 14.76
N LYS A 95 15.12 12.12 15.85
CA LYS A 95 13.97 12.92 16.29
C LYS A 95 13.61 13.97 15.26
N GLN A 96 14.54 14.43 14.43
CA GLN A 96 14.28 15.46 13.43
C GLN A 96 13.89 14.89 12.07
N LEU A 97 14.00 13.57 11.85
CA LEU A 97 13.71 12.96 10.57
C LEU A 97 12.20 13.04 10.27
N ARG A 98 11.87 13.74 9.19
CA ARG A 98 10.49 13.98 8.73
C ARG A 98 10.18 13.28 7.43
N ILE A 99 11.17 13.15 6.55
CA ILE A 99 10.98 12.64 5.19
C ILE A 99 11.97 11.49 4.94
N VAL A 100 11.43 10.35 4.50
CA VAL A 100 12.21 9.18 4.10
C VAL A 100 11.81 8.82 2.67
N ASP A 101 12.77 8.93 1.76
CA ASP A 101 12.63 8.51 0.36
C ASP A 101 13.51 7.29 0.09
N MET A 102 12.88 6.16 -0.20
CA MET A 102 13.53 4.91 -0.61
C MET A 102 12.99 4.45 -1.97
N SER A 103 12.57 5.39 -2.81
CA SER A 103 12.05 5.10 -4.14
C SER A 103 13.09 4.46 -5.07
N SER A 104 12.62 3.82 -6.14
CA SER A 104 13.48 3.23 -7.18
C SER A 104 14.55 2.29 -6.60
N ASN A 105 14.12 1.43 -5.70
CA ASN A 105 14.92 0.34 -5.17
C ASN A 105 14.31 -0.99 -5.65
N HIS A 106 14.67 -2.10 -5.02
CA HIS A 106 14.09 -3.42 -5.31
C HIS A 106 13.44 -4.00 -4.05
N ILE A 107 12.88 -3.13 -3.19
CA ILE A 107 12.40 -3.54 -1.87
C ILE A 107 11.21 -4.47 -2.07
N ARG A 108 11.36 -5.71 -1.60
CA ARG A 108 10.34 -6.76 -1.63
C ARG A 108 9.68 -6.94 -0.29
N GLU A 109 10.48 -6.99 0.76
CA GLU A 109 10.00 -7.27 2.12
C GLU A 109 10.37 -6.11 3.05
N ILE A 110 9.40 -5.70 3.86
CA ILE A 110 9.60 -4.76 4.96
C ILE A 110 9.24 -5.49 6.25
N ARG A 111 10.26 -5.82 7.04
CA ARG A 111 10.06 -6.56 8.29
C ARG A 111 9.30 -5.75 9.34
N GLY A 112 8.76 -6.48 10.31
CA GLY A 112 8.17 -5.85 11.50
C GLY A 112 9.18 -4.97 12.22
N LYS A 113 8.77 -3.75 12.58
CA LYS A 113 9.61 -2.77 13.31
C LYS A 113 10.86 -2.30 12.56
N SER A 114 10.91 -2.42 11.22
CA SER A 114 12.01 -1.86 10.43
C SER A 114 12.20 -0.36 10.70
N TYR A 115 11.12 0.36 10.90
CA TYR A 115 11.09 1.81 11.12
C TYR A 115 10.90 2.21 12.60
N HIS A 116 11.48 1.44 13.54
CA HIS A 116 11.49 1.86 14.94
C HIS A 116 12.34 3.13 15.14
N HIS A 117 12.08 3.89 16.20
CA HIS A 117 12.84 5.11 16.57
C HIS A 117 12.79 6.31 15.60
N VAL A 118 11.81 6.37 14.69
CA VAL A 118 11.56 7.54 13.83
C VAL A 118 10.15 8.12 14.00
N PRO A 119 9.79 8.56 15.22
CA PRO A 119 8.41 8.92 15.54
C PRO A 119 7.91 10.15 14.79
N ARG A 120 8.78 10.98 14.21
CA ARG A 120 8.40 12.24 13.54
C ARG A 120 8.32 12.14 12.02
N VAL A 121 8.51 10.95 11.43
CA VAL A 121 8.38 10.80 9.99
C VAL A 121 6.93 11.09 9.58
N GLU A 122 6.79 12.10 8.72
CA GLU A 122 5.53 12.61 8.19
C GLU A 122 5.32 12.16 6.74
N ARG A 123 6.40 11.89 6.01
CA ARG A 123 6.35 11.45 4.62
C ARG A 123 7.25 10.24 4.38
N LEU A 124 6.66 9.20 3.80
CA LEU A 124 7.36 8.01 3.33
C LEU A 124 7.13 7.84 1.84
N ILE A 125 8.22 7.71 1.08
CA ILE A 125 8.19 7.52 -0.37
C ILE A 125 8.83 6.16 -0.70
N LEU A 126 8.02 5.27 -1.26
CA LEU A 126 8.39 3.90 -1.63
C LEU A 126 8.07 3.61 -3.11
N ASN A 127 7.87 4.64 -3.91
CA ASN A 127 7.57 4.51 -5.34
C ASN A 127 8.60 3.65 -6.08
N HIS A 128 8.18 2.95 -7.14
CA HIS A 128 9.07 2.14 -7.98
C HIS A 128 9.87 1.13 -7.15
N ASN A 129 9.14 0.29 -6.43
CA ASN A 129 9.68 -0.83 -5.67
C ASN A 129 8.95 -2.10 -6.09
N ASN A 130 9.16 -3.19 -5.36
CA ASN A 130 8.69 -4.50 -5.76
C ASN A 130 8.10 -5.21 -4.54
N LEU A 131 7.30 -4.48 -3.76
CA LEU A 131 6.75 -4.92 -2.49
C LEU A 131 5.89 -6.16 -2.72
N SER A 132 6.24 -7.23 -2.03
CA SER A 132 5.50 -8.47 -2.04
C SER A 132 4.69 -8.53 -0.75
N ILE A 133 3.37 -8.67 -0.87
CA ILE A 133 2.47 -8.74 0.28
C ILE A 133 2.04 -10.18 0.56
N SER A 134 1.99 -11.05 -0.47
CA SER A 134 1.58 -12.44 -0.33
C SER A 134 2.73 -13.44 -0.56
N ARG A 135 2.99 -14.35 0.38
CA ARG A 135 3.55 -15.68 0.08
C ARG A 135 2.73 -16.77 0.74
N TYR A 136 1.73 -17.27 0.01
CA TYR A 136 0.91 -18.40 0.44
C TYR A 136 1.67 -19.74 0.41
N GLU A 137 2.87 -19.79 -0.20
CA GLU A 137 3.58 -21.05 -0.49
C GLU A 137 4.83 -21.32 0.36
N ASP A 138 5.32 -20.35 1.16
CA ASP A 138 6.47 -20.58 2.04
C ASP A 138 5.98 -20.81 3.49
N GLU A 139 6.30 -21.98 4.07
CA GLU A 139 6.02 -22.36 5.47
C GLU A 139 6.60 -21.39 6.53
N VAL A 140 7.25 -20.32 6.11
CA VAL A 140 7.75 -19.24 6.97
C VAL A 140 7.06 -17.94 6.57
N ASN A 141 5.77 -17.82 6.93
CA ASN A 141 4.99 -16.60 6.81
C ASN A 141 5.75 -15.39 7.40
N HIS A 142 6.31 -14.54 6.53
CA HIS A 142 6.85 -13.22 6.90
C HIS A 142 5.85 -12.08 6.61
N HIS A 143 4.58 -12.42 6.38
CA HIS A 143 3.47 -11.46 6.39
C HIS A 143 3.51 -10.67 7.70
N HIS A 144 3.98 -9.44 7.64
CA HIS A 144 3.90 -8.53 8.78
C HIS A 144 2.87 -7.47 8.45
N PRO A 145 1.55 -7.72 8.66
CA PRO A 145 0.46 -6.82 8.24
C PRO A 145 0.58 -5.39 8.79
N ARG A 146 1.47 -5.19 9.77
CA ARG A 146 1.81 -3.91 10.39
C ARG A 146 3.03 -3.24 9.75
N VAL A 147 3.18 -3.33 8.43
CA VAL A 147 4.37 -2.80 7.70
C VAL A 147 4.57 -1.31 8.01
N PHE A 148 3.49 -0.53 8.02
CA PHE A 148 3.55 0.91 8.24
C PHE A 148 3.17 1.35 9.66
N SER A 149 2.93 0.41 10.58
CA SER A 149 2.42 0.74 11.93
C SER A 149 3.38 1.56 12.79
N ASN A 150 4.66 1.64 12.41
CA ASN A 150 5.65 2.43 13.16
C ASN A 150 5.53 3.94 12.84
N PHE A 151 4.90 4.31 11.73
CA PHE A 151 4.77 5.70 11.32
C PHE A 151 3.53 6.36 11.92
N ILE A 152 3.54 6.53 13.24
CA ILE A 152 2.42 7.12 14.01
C ILE A 152 2.08 8.56 13.60
N ASN A 153 3.01 9.26 12.94
CA ASN A 153 2.85 10.63 12.47
C ASN A 153 2.82 10.73 10.94
N LEU A 154 2.66 9.62 10.23
CA LEU A 154 2.60 9.63 8.77
C LEU A 154 1.42 10.47 8.28
N GLN A 155 1.70 11.40 7.39
CA GLN A 155 0.74 12.28 6.74
C GLN A 155 0.68 12.03 5.24
N SER A 156 1.77 11.55 4.63
CA SER A 156 1.86 11.30 3.20
C SER A 156 2.58 9.98 2.93
N LEU A 157 1.93 9.06 2.22
CA LEU A 157 2.47 7.76 1.85
C LEU A 157 2.45 7.63 0.33
N HIS A 158 3.62 7.37 -0.26
CA HIS A 158 3.76 7.20 -1.69
C HIS A 158 4.14 5.77 -2.06
N LEU A 159 3.25 5.14 -2.83
CA LEU A 159 3.32 3.75 -3.29
C LEU A 159 2.98 3.67 -4.79
N THR A 160 3.41 4.66 -5.57
CA THR A 160 3.26 4.63 -7.03
C THR A 160 4.13 3.52 -7.62
N ASP A 161 3.56 2.58 -8.39
CA ASP A 161 4.30 1.45 -8.99
C ASP A 161 5.18 0.72 -7.96
N ALA A 162 4.57 0.27 -6.86
CA ALA A 162 5.31 -0.19 -5.69
C ALA A 162 5.29 -1.70 -5.45
N PHE A 163 4.50 -2.49 -6.18
CA PHE A 163 4.23 -3.90 -5.87
C PHE A 163 4.76 -4.87 -6.96
N GLU A 164 5.20 -6.07 -6.56
CA GLU A 164 5.84 -7.08 -7.44
C GLU A 164 4.88 -7.77 -8.42
N ASP A 165 3.69 -8.16 -7.92
CA ASP A 165 2.72 -8.97 -8.66
C ASP A 165 1.44 -8.18 -8.92
N ASN A 166 1.49 -7.33 -9.94
CA ASN A 166 0.36 -6.49 -10.35
C ASN A 166 -0.74 -7.26 -11.13
N SER A 167 -0.56 -8.56 -11.36
CA SER A 167 -1.45 -9.35 -12.25
C SER A 167 -2.57 -10.14 -11.55
N SER A 168 -2.92 -9.85 -10.30
CA SER A 168 -3.90 -10.67 -9.55
C SER A 168 -4.86 -9.84 -8.69
N PRO A 169 -6.13 -10.28 -8.53
CA PRO A 169 -7.03 -9.86 -7.43
C PRO A 169 -6.39 -9.84 -6.03
N GLN A 170 -5.25 -10.51 -5.85
CA GLN A 170 -4.51 -10.63 -4.59
C GLN A 170 -4.03 -9.29 -4.02
N LEU A 171 -3.52 -8.37 -4.85
CA LEU A 171 -3.03 -7.05 -4.38
C LEU A 171 -4.13 -6.29 -3.63
N SER A 172 -5.37 -6.43 -4.10
CA SER A 172 -6.51 -5.82 -3.43
C SER A 172 -6.83 -6.44 -2.07
N GLU A 173 -6.67 -7.75 -1.90
CA GLU A 173 -6.89 -8.40 -0.61
C GLU A 173 -5.84 -7.90 0.40
N ASP A 174 -4.62 -7.75 -0.09
CA ASP A 174 -3.42 -7.43 0.65
C ASP A 174 -3.37 -5.95 1.12
N LEU A 175 -3.92 -5.01 0.34
CA LEU A 175 -3.98 -3.59 0.71
C LEU A 175 -4.88 -3.34 1.94
N HIS A 176 -5.98 -4.10 2.11
CA HIS A 176 -6.82 -4.00 3.30
C HIS A 176 -6.02 -4.31 4.56
N ASP A 177 -5.31 -5.43 4.58
CA ASP A 177 -4.53 -5.85 5.74
C ASP A 177 -3.43 -4.86 6.09
N ILE A 178 -2.77 -4.27 5.09
CA ILE A 178 -1.74 -3.25 5.30
C ILE A 178 -2.31 -1.99 5.96
N PHE A 179 -3.42 -1.44 5.45
CA PHE A 179 -3.95 -0.16 5.96
C PHE A 179 -4.66 -0.32 7.30
N VAL A 180 -5.49 -1.35 7.47
CA VAL A 180 -6.24 -1.62 8.71
C VAL A 180 -5.27 -1.86 9.87
N ASN A 181 -4.24 -2.69 9.67
CA ASN A 181 -3.32 -3.05 10.74
C ASN A 181 -2.24 -1.98 11.01
N SER A 182 -2.06 -1.00 10.12
CA SER A 182 -1.05 0.05 10.29
C SER A 182 -1.52 1.27 11.07
N GLN A 183 -2.82 1.39 11.39
CA GLN A 183 -3.38 2.49 12.21
C GLN A 183 -2.92 3.89 11.75
N LEU A 184 -2.96 4.15 10.44
CA LEU A 184 -2.46 5.39 9.83
C LEU A 184 -3.45 6.56 10.00
N VAL A 185 -3.86 6.84 11.23
CA VAL A 185 -4.94 7.78 11.58
C VAL A 185 -4.65 9.24 11.21
N LYS A 186 -3.38 9.59 10.97
CA LYS A 186 -2.94 10.94 10.56
C LYS A 186 -2.69 11.06 9.06
N LEU A 187 -2.84 9.98 8.29
CA LEU A 187 -2.56 9.98 6.86
C LEU A 187 -3.55 10.90 6.15
N GLN A 188 -3.02 11.87 5.41
CA GLN A 188 -3.77 12.85 4.64
C GLN A 188 -3.64 12.62 3.14
N LYS A 189 -2.52 12.05 2.67
CA LYS A 189 -2.26 11.79 1.26
C LYS A 189 -1.83 10.35 1.04
N LEU A 190 -2.47 9.69 0.09
CA LEU A 190 -2.16 8.33 -0.32
C LEU A 190 -2.02 8.28 -1.83
N HIS A 191 -0.84 7.87 -2.29
CA HIS A 191 -0.51 7.70 -3.70
C HIS A 191 -0.41 6.21 -4.02
N LEU A 192 -1.29 5.74 -4.89
CA LEU A 192 -1.44 4.35 -5.35
C LEU A 192 -1.52 4.26 -6.88
N GLU A 193 -0.98 5.25 -7.58
CA GLU A 193 -0.98 5.29 -9.04
C GLU A 193 -0.14 4.14 -9.62
N GLN A 194 -0.45 3.69 -10.85
CA GLN A 194 0.37 2.70 -11.57
C GLN A 194 0.56 1.37 -10.84
N ASN A 195 -0.48 0.88 -10.13
CA ASN A 195 -0.43 -0.43 -9.45
C ASN A 195 -1.39 -1.46 -10.08
N GLU A 196 -1.87 -1.21 -11.30
CA GLU A 196 -2.77 -2.09 -12.07
C GLU A 196 -4.02 -2.54 -11.27
N ILE A 197 -4.49 -1.70 -10.35
CA ILE A 197 -5.60 -2.03 -9.46
C ILE A 197 -6.88 -2.13 -10.28
N THR A 198 -7.48 -3.31 -10.33
CA THR A 198 -8.74 -3.55 -11.07
C THR A 198 -9.99 -3.35 -10.21
N HIS A 199 -9.91 -3.67 -8.91
CA HIS A 199 -11.00 -3.60 -7.95
C HIS A 199 -10.44 -3.68 -6.52
N PHE A 200 -11.14 -3.07 -5.55
CA PHE A 200 -10.96 -3.33 -4.12
C PHE A 200 -11.90 -4.43 -3.57
N LYS A 201 -11.40 -5.49 -2.93
CA LYS A 201 -12.15 -6.59 -2.34
C LYS A 201 -12.97 -6.14 -1.14
N ASP A 202 -12.33 -5.41 -0.22
CA ASP A 202 -13.04 -4.76 0.87
C ASP A 202 -13.50 -3.38 0.44
N ARG A 203 -14.82 -3.18 0.50
CA ARG A 203 -15.44 -1.89 0.22
C ARG A 203 -15.01 -0.83 1.23
N ASN A 204 -14.61 -1.21 2.45
CA ASN A 204 -14.19 -0.27 3.49
C ASN A 204 -12.68 -0.05 3.58
N VAL A 205 -11.89 -0.48 2.57
CA VAL A 205 -10.41 -0.42 2.58
C VAL A 205 -9.81 0.92 2.99
N PHE A 206 -10.45 2.04 2.66
CA PHE A 206 -9.98 3.39 3.01
C PHE A 206 -10.63 3.97 4.27
N CYS A 207 -11.65 3.32 4.84
CA CYS A 207 -12.40 3.85 5.98
C CYS A 207 -11.57 3.95 7.27
N ASP A 208 -10.52 3.14 7.39
CA ASP A 208 -9.55 3.19 8.49
C ASP A 208 -8.53 4.34 8.36
N LEU A 209 -8.68 5.19 7.33
CA LEU A 209 -7.87 6.39 7.08
C LEU A 209 -8.72 7.65 7.30
N PRO A 210 -9.16 7.96 8.54
CA PRO A 210 -10.15 9.00 8.81
C PRO A 210 -9.69 10.43 8.47
N SER A 211 -8.38 10.66 8.40
CA SER A 211 -7.77 11.95 8.06
C SER A 211 -7.49 12.13 6.57
N LEU A 212 -7.82 11.15 5.73
CA LEU A 212 -7.47 11.16 4.30
C LEU A 212 -8.13 12.34 3.58
N ARG A 213 -7.33 13.08 2.81
CA ARG A 213 -7.71 14.28 2.06
C ARG A 213 -7.52 14.09 0.57
N ASP A 214 -6.37 13.53 0.19
CA ASP A 214 -5.98 13.35 -1.21
C ASP A 214 -5.74 11.84 -1.44
N LEU A 215 -6.59 11.22 -2.25
CA LEU A 215 -6.47 9.83 -2.66
C LEU A 215 -6.17 9.77 -4.15
N HIS A 216 -4.98 9.28 -4.48
CA HIS A 216 -4.54 9.17 -5.86
C HIS A 216 -4.58 7.73 -6.35
N LEU A 217 -5.48 7.46 -7.30
CA LEU A 217 -5.67 6.15 -7.94
C LEU A 217 -5.52 6.23 -9.46
N GLY A 218 -4.85 7.27 -9.97
CA GLY A 218 -4.62 7.45 -11.39
C GLY A 218 -3.80 6.31 -12.01
N ASP A 219 -3.88 6.11 -13.32
CA ASP A 219 -3.12 5.08 -14.05
C ASP A 219 -3.29 3.67 -13.45
N ASN A 220 -4.53 3.29 -13.11
CA ASN A 220 -4.90 1.93 -12.68
C ASN A 220 -5.90 1.29 -13.65
N ASP A 221 -6.49 0.15 -13.30
CA ASP A 221 -7.44 -0.59 -14.13
C ASP A 221 -8.88 -0.57 -13.59
N LEU A 222 -9.23 0.42 -12.76
CA LEU A 222 -10.55 0.52 -12.14
C LEU A 222 -11.65 0.77 -13.19
N ARG A 223 -12.79 0.11 -13.01
CA ARG A 223 -13.96 0.25 -13.92
C ARG A 223 -15.16 0.94 -13.27
N ASP A 224 -15.18 1.01 -11.95
CA ASP A 224 -16.22 1.61 -11.13
C ASP A 224 -15.67 2.04 -9.76
N LEU A 225 -16.48 2.75 -8.96
CA LEU A 225 -16.13 3.08 -7.59
C LEU A 225 -16.57 1.96 -6.64
N ASN A 226 -15.74 0.94 -6.50
CA ASN A 226 -16.06 -0.24 -5.70
C ASN A 226 -15.60 -0.16 -4.22
N PHE A 227 -15.33 1.04 -3.73
CA PHE A 227 -14.99 1.32 -2.34
C PHE A 227 -15.92 2.41 -1.77
N GLU A 228 -16.04 2.44 -0.45
CA GLU A 228 -16.92 3.32 0.29
C GLU A 228 -16.27 4.70 0.46
N VAL A 229 -16.76 5.68 -0.28
CA VAL A 229 -16.28 7.07 -0.18
C VAL A 229 -16.95 7.80 0.99
N ARG A 230 -18.11 7.33 1.46
CA ARG A 230 -18.89 7.99 2.53
C ARG A 230 -18.19 7.97 3.88
N CYS A 231 -17.25 7.08 4.14
CA CYS A 231 -16.48 7.11 5.39
C CYS A 231 -15.35 8.17 5.36
N LEU A 232 -14.98 8.67 4.18
CA LEU A 232 -13.84 9.58 3.98
C LEU A 232 -14.24 11.05 4.18
N ASN A 233 -14.57 11.41 5.42
CA ASN A 233 -15.13 12.72 5.78
C ASN A 233 -14.29 13.94 5.35
N ASN A 234 -12.97 13.78 5.26
CA ASN A 234 -12.02 14.86 4.95
C ASN A 234 -11.55 14.84 3.48
N LEU A 235 -12.02 13.88 2.68
CA LEU A 235 -11.57 13.71 1.30
C LEU A 235 -11.95 14.94 0.48
N ARG A 236 -10.96 15.58 -0.13
CA ARG A 236 -11.11 16.75 -1.01
C ARG A 236 -10.66 16.47 -2.44
N PHE A 237 -9.80 15.48 -2.66
CA PHE A 237 -9.31 15.12 -3.98
C PHE A 237 -9.34 13.60 -4.16
N LEU A 238 -9.98 13.16 -5.24
CA LEU A 238 -10.02 11.78 -5.70
C LEU A 238 -9.54 11.74 -7.15
N ASP A 239 -8.36 11.16 -7.37
CA ASP A 239 -7.80 10.97 -8.70
C ASP A 239 -8.23 9.61 -9.27
N LEU A 240 -8.93 9.62 -10.39
CA LEU A 240 -9.30 8.43 -11.16
C LEU A 240 -8.84 8.58 -12.62
N GLU A 241 -7.90 9.49 -12.89
CA GLU A 241 -7.36 9.71 -14.24
C GLU A 241 -6.78 8.41 -14.81
N ARG A 242 -6.91 8.17 -16.13
CA ARG A 242 -6.35 7.00 -16.83
C ARG A 242 -6.72 5.65 -16.19
N ASN A 243 -7.97 5.49 -15.77
CA ASN A 243 -8.53 4.19 -15.41
C ASN A 243 -9.29 3.57 -16.60
N LYS A 244 -10.15 2.58 -16.35
CA LYS A 244 -10.94 1.86 -17.36
C LYS A 244 -12.45 2.12 -17.22
N PHE A 245 -12.85 3.30 -16.74
CA PHE A 245 -14.26 3.67 -16.66
C PHE A 245 -14.87 3.77 -18.06
N GLY A 246 -15.76 2.83 -18.41
CA GLY A 246 -16.57 2.91 -19.63
C GLY A 246 -17.79 3.84 -19.46
N PHE A 247 -18.28 3.96 -18.22
CA PHE A 247 -19.32 4.89 -17.77
C PHE A 247 -19.24 4.97 -16.24
N VAL A 248 -19.87 5.96 -15.62
CA VAL A 248 -19.96 6.06 -14.14
C VAL A 248 -21.38 5.68 -13.72
N LYS A 249 -21.51 4.73 -12.79
CA LYS A 249 -22.81 4.23 -12.34
C LYS A 249 -23.59 5.31 -11.57
N PRO A 250 -24.92 5.41 -11.71
CA PRO A 250 -25.71 6.36 -10.93
C PRO A 250 -25.54 6.23 -9.40
N THR A 251 -25.29 5.01 -8.91
CA THR A 251 -24.98 4.73 -7.49
C THR A 251 -23.67 5.40 -7.04
N ASP A 252 -22.66 5.36 -7.89
CA ASP A 252 -21.34 5.93 -7.61
C ASP A 252 -21.44 7.46 -7.60
N LEU A 253 -22.19 8.03 -8.55
CA LEU A 253 -22.50 9.46 -8.61
C LEU A 253 -23.29 9.94 -7.39
N ARG A 254 -24.24 9.12 -6.89
CA ARG A 254 -24.98 9.41 -5.66
C ARG A 254 -24.04 9.49 -4.46
N VAL A 255 -23.15 8.51 -4.31
CA VAL A 255 -22.18 8.47 -3.20
C VAL A 255 -21.26 9.70 -3.21
N LEU A 256 -20.80 10.16 -4.38
CA LEU A 256 -20.01 11.39 -4.49
C LEU A 256 -20.82 12.63 -4.09
N ASN A 257 -22.09 12.72 -4.49
CA ASN A 257 -22.99 13.80 -4.03
C ASN A 257 -23.20 13.74 -2.51
N GLU A 258 -23.54 12.58 -1.95
CA GLU A 258 -23.76 12.41 -0.51
C GLU A 258 -22.56 12.85 0.33
N LEU A 259 -21.34 12.63 -0.18
CA LEU A 259 -20.11 13.10 0.46
C LEU A 259 -19.92 14.62 0.35
N GLU A 260 -20.24 15.22 -0.80
CA GLU A 260 -20.14 16.66 -1.05
C GLU A 260 -21.19 17.47 -0.28
N GLU A 261 -22.39 16.93 -0.13
CA GLU A 261 -23.55 17.65 0.41
C GLU A 261 -23.64 17.60 1.94
N ARG A 262 -22.62 17.07 2.62
CA ARG A 262 -22.61 16.93 4.08
C ARG A 262 -22.63 18.29 4.80
N PRO A 263 -23.39 18.40 5.90
CA PRO A 263 -23.54 19.67 6.63
C PRO A 263 -22.25 20.20 7.25
N ASN A 264 -21.26 19.34 7.53
CA ASN A 264 -19.99 19.71 8.19
C ASN A 264 -18.77 19.59 7.26
N ARG A 265 -18.98 19.63 5.95
CA ARG A 265 -17.89 19.53 4.98
C ARG A 265 -17.05 20.81 5.00
N THR A 266 -15.73 20.65 5.08
CA THR A 266 -14.78 21.78 5.19
C THR A 266 -14.04 22.10 3.89
N ALA A 267 -14.11 21.22 2.89
CA ALA A 267 -13.48 21.39 1.60
C ALA A 267 -14.33 20.75 0.49
N ASN A 268 -14.39 21.39 -0.67
CA ASN A 268 -15.12 20.86 -1.83
C ASN A 268 -14.44 19.59 -2.34
N LEU A 269 -15.24 18.61 -2.79
CA LEU A 269 -14.78 17.40 -3.45
C LEU A 269 -14.38 17.73 -4.88
N ILE A 270 -13.14 17.40 -5.23
CA ILE A 270 -12.62 17.42 -6.59
C ILE A 270 -12.40 15.97 -7.02
N VAL A 271 -12.98 15.59 -8.15
CA VAL A 271 -12.79 14.26 -8.75
C VAL A 271 -12.25 14.44 -10.16
N ASP A 272 -11.17 13.73 -10.48
CA ASP A 272 -10.61 13.69 -11.83
C ASP A 272 -10.95 12.36 -12.50
N PHE A 273 -11.70 12.43 -13.61
CA PHE A 273 -12.07 11.28 -14.45
C PHE A 273 -11.37 11.31 -15.81
N ASN A 274 -10.41 12.21 -16.01
CA ASN A 274 -9.78 12.43 -17.30
C ASN A 274 -9.14 11.15 -17.86
N LEU A 275 -9.02 11.07 -19.18
CA LEU A 275 -8.36 9.97 -19.88
C LEU A 275 -8.94 8.56 -19.58
N ASN A 276 -10.23 8.48 -19.23
CA ASN A 276 -10.97 7.21 -19.15
C ASN A 276 -11.67 6.87 -20.48
N PRO A 277 -11.82 5.57 -20.82
CA PRO A 277 -12.39 5.11 -22.09
C PRO A 277 -13.94 5.14 -22.07
N PHE A 278 -14.54 6.31 -21.84
CA PHE A 278 -16.00 6.44 -21.79
C PHE A 278 -16.67 6.04 -23.10
N GLY A 279 -17.79 5.31 -23.04
CA GLY A 279 -18.59 5.00 -24.22
C GLY A 279 -19.46 6.18 -24.64
N CYS A 280 -19.51 6.52 -25.93
CA CYS A 280 -20.48 7.49 -26.46
C CYS A 280 -21.86 6.82 -26.66
N ASP A 281 -22.48 6.37 -25.56
CA ASP A 281 -23.77 5.70 -25.57
C ASP A 281 -24.64 6.11 -24.37
N CYS A 282 -25.88 5.59 -24.31
CA CYS A 282 -26.83 5.95 -23.25
C CYS A 282 -26.42 5.50 -21.83
N ARG A 283 -25.39 4.66 -21.67
CA ARG A 283 -24.85 4.31 -20.33
C ARG A 283 -24.07 5.46 -19.72
N THR A 284 -23.43 6.30 -20.54
CA THR A 284 -22.67 7.48 -20.10
C THR A 284 -23.55 8.74 -19.96
N ALA A 285 -24.75 8.73 -20.55
CA ALA A 285 -25.69 9.85 -20.50
C ALA A 285 -26.00 10.36 -19.08
N PRO A 286 -26.22 9.49 -18.06
CA PRO A 286 -26.38 9.93 -16.68
C PRO A 286 -25.18 10.70 -16.13
N PHE A 287 -23.95 10.23 -16.38
CA PHE A 287 -22.74 10.88 -15.92
C PHE A 287 -22.59 12.28 -16.51
N ARG A 288 -22.79 12.43 -17.81
CA ARG A 288 -22.80 13.75 -18.47
C ARG A 288 -23.84 14.67 -17.87
N ALA A 289 -25.07 14.19 -17.64
CA ALA A 289 -26.13 15.00 -17.02
C ALA A 289 -25.73 15.43 -15.61
N TRP A 290 -25.17 14.51 -14.82
CA TRP A 290 -24.68 14.76 -13.47
C TRP A 290 -23.57 15.82 -13.42
N ILE A 291 -22.60 15.81 -14.34
CA ILE A 291 -21.52 16.83 -14.40
C ILE A 291 -22.09 18.26 -14.48
N THR A 292 -23.27 18.44 -15.09
CA THR A 292 -23.89 19.75 -15.25
C THR A 292 -24.69 20.21 -14.03
N THR A 293 -25.07 19.30 -13.12
CA THR A 293 -25.97 19.59 -12.00
C THR A 293 -25.34 19.37 -10.63
N THR A 294 -24.26 18.59 -10.55
CA THR A 294 -23.58 18.29 -9.29
C THR A 294 -22.87 19.50 -8.68
N ARG A 295 -22.70 19.47 -7.35
CA ARG A 295 -21.81 20.37 -6.59
C ARG A 295 -20.36 19.89 -6.56
N VAL A 296 -20.13 18.62 -6.92
CA VAL A 296 -18.78 18.04 -7.00
C VAL A 296 -18.00 18.71 -8.13
N THR A 297 -16.76 19.11 -7.87
CA THR A 297 -15.90 19.70 -8.89
C THR A 297 -15.28 18.59 -9.74
N VAL A 298 -15.73 18.45 -10.98
CA VAL A 298 -15.10 17.54 -11.94
C VAL A 298 -13.92 18.23 -12.60
N ARG A 299 -12.71 17.80 -12.25
CA ARG A 299 -11.47 18.34 -12.82
C ARG A 299 -11.38 17.96 -14.30
N ASN A 300 -10.85 18.86 -15.11
CA ASN A 300 -10.68 18.67 -16.56
C ASN A 300 -11.98 18.27 -17.31
N LYS A 301 -13.17 18.63 -16.80
CA LYS A 301 -14.46 18.22 -17.37
C LYS A 301 -14.63 18.53 -18.86
N ASP A 302 -14.03 19.62 -19.33
CA ASP A 302 -14.11 20.05 -20.73
C ASP A 302 -13.21 19.20 -21.66
N SER A 303 -12.26 18.46 -21.08
CA SER A 303 -11.34 17.53 -21.77
C SER A 303 -11.84 16.08 -21.76
N LEU A 304 -12.99 15.80 -21.13
CA LEU A 304 -13.55 14.44 -21.12
C LEU A 304 -13.98 14.02 -22.52
N MET A 305 -13.41 12.92 -22.99
CA MET A 305 -13.71 12.31 -24.28
C MET A 305 -14.53 11.03 -24.11
N CYS A 306 -15.32 10.69 -25.11
CA CYS A 306 -15.97 9.39 -25.24
C CYS A 306 -15.63 8.77 -26.60
N PHE A 307 -15.80 7.45 -26.70
CA PHE A 307 -15.46 6.63 -27.85
C PHE A 307 -16.68 5.82 -28.29
N HIS A 308 -16.99 5.80 -29.58
CA HIS A 308 -18.08 5.00 -30.13
C HIS A 308 -17.64 3.55 -30.28
N SER A 309 -18.42 2.59 -29.78
CA SER A 309 -18.11 1.15 -29.89
C SER A 309 -18.58 0.54 -31.22
N THR A 310 -18.98 1.35 -32.21
CA THR A 310 -19.47 0.83 -33.48
C THR A 310 -18.34 0.11 -34.21
N GLY A 311 -18.63 -1.03 -34.85
CA GLY A 311 -17.66 -1.82 -35.63
C GLY A 311 -17.17 -1.13 -36.91
N HIS A 312 -17.01 0.19 -36.87
CA HIS A 312 -16.32 1.00 -37.87
C HIS A 312 -14.99 1.40 -37.24
N VAL A 313 -13.91 1.03 -37.91
CA VAL A 313 -12.55 1.01 -37.38
C VAL A 313 -12.01 2.42 -37.00
N ASP A 314 -12.70 3.50 -37.37
CA ASP A 314 -12.20 4.87 -37.25
C ASP A 314 -13.27 5.89 -36.78
N ALA A 315 -14.06 5.57 -35.75
CA ALA A 315 -14.92 6.60 -35.14
C ALA A 315 -14.08 7.55 -34.28
N GLU A 316 -13.90 8.79 -34.74
CA GLU A 316 -13.20 9.85 -34.00
C GLU A 316 -13.80 10.02 -32.58
N PRO A 317 -12.96 10.21 -31.55
CA PRO A 317 -13.42 10.47 -30.20
C PRO A 317 -14.21 11.78 -30.15
N ALA A 318 -15.30 11.79 -29.38
CA ALA A 318 -16.15 12.95 -29.22
C ALA A 318 -16.00 13.54 -27.81
N HIS A 319 -16.19 14.85 -27.66
CA HIS A 319 -16.25 15.47 -26.34
C HIS A 319 -17.53 15.03 -25.62
N LEU A 320 -17.39 14.50 -24.40
CA LEU A 320 -18.48 13.92 -23.62
C LEU A 320 -19.60 14.93 -23.35
N LEU A 321 -19.26 16.19 -23.08
CA LEU A 321 -20.26 17.24 -22.81
C LEU A 321 -21.01 17.72 -24.06
N GLN A 322 -20.49 17.43 -25.26
CA GLN A 322 -21.08 17.80 -26.54
C GLN A 322 -22.03 16.72 -27.11
N MET A 323 -22.14 15.56 -26.46
CA MET A 323 -23.10 14.52 -26.87
C MET A 323 -24.55 15.01 -26.85
N ASP A 324 -25.30 14.66 -27.90
CA ASP A 324 -26.76 14.79 -27.90
C ASP A 324 -27.37 13.70 -27.01
N MET A 325 -28.18 14.13 -26.05
CA MET A 325 -28.82 13.27 -25.06
C MET A 325 -30.30 13.00 -25.35
N GLY A 326 -30.85 13.54 -26.45
CA GLY A 326 -32.27 13.42 -26.75
C GLY A 326 -32.78 11.97 -26.80
N GLN A 327 -31.96 11.04 -27.30
CA GLN A 327 -32.32 9.62 -27.41
C GLN A 327 -32.09 8.83 -26.12
N CYS A 328 -31.44 9.42 -25.11
CA CYS A 328 -31.10 8.76 -23.84
C CYS A 328 -31.95 9.28 -22.66
N ALA A 329 -33.08 9.93 -22.94
CA ALA A 329 -33.95 10.53 -21.92
C ALA A 329 -34.39 9.52 -20.85
N ASP A 330 -34.74 8.29 -21.25
CA ASP A 330 -35.17 7.23 -20.32
C ASP A 330 -34.03 6.82 -19.38
N ALA A 331 -32.80 6.73 -19.88
CA ALA A 331 -31.62 6.39 -19.06
C ALA A 331 -31.31 7.49 -18.04
N ILE A 332 -31.45 8.76 -18.45
CA ILE A 332 -31.27 9.92 -17.57
C ILE A 332 -32.36 9.93 -16.49
N ALA A 333 -33.64 9.69 -16.85
CA ALA A 333 -34.75 9.65 -15.92
C ALA A 333 -34.62 8.50 -14.89
N ALA A 334 -34.20 7.32 -15.34
CA ALA A 334 -33.93 6.18 -14.45
C ALA A 334 -32.81 6.52 -13.45
N ALA A 335 -31.71 7.10 -13.93
CA ALA A 335 -30.60 7.51 -13.07
C ALA A 335 -30.98 8.63 -12.09
N ALA A 336 -31.82 9.59 -12.51
CA ALA A 336 -32.32 10.64 -11.63
C ALA A 336 -33.15 10.07 -10.46
N THR A 337 -33.86 8.96 -10.67
CA THR A 337 -34.53 8.26 -9.57
C THR A 337 -33.51 7.77 -8.55
N ILE A 338 -32.44 7.10 -9.00
CA ILE A 338 -31.39 6.57 -8.11
C ILE A 338 -30.67 7.69 -7.37
N LEU A 339 -30.36 8.81 -8.04
CA LEU A 339 -29.67 9.95 -7.42
C LEU A 339 -30.50 10.61 -6.31
N ASN A 340 -31.83 10.52 -6.38
CA ASN A 340 -32.75 11.13 -5.43
C ASN A 340 -33.33 10.14 -4.41
N THR A 341 -33.10 8.82 -4.58
CA THR A 341 -33.54 7.84 -3.58
C THR A 341 -32.67 7.95 -2.35
N ALA A 342 -33.28 8.35 -1.24
CA ALA A 342 -32.76 8.13 0.10
C ALA A 342 -32.88 6.62 0.39
N GLU A 343 -31.88 5.84 -0.03
CA GLU A 343 -31.76 4.49 0.49
C GLU A 343 -31.16 4.57 1.89
N ASP A 344 -32.01 4.34 2.89
CA ASP A 344 -31.59 3.65 4.11
C ASP A 344 -31.07 2.28 3.67
N GLU A 345 -29.80 2.20 3.27
CA GLU A 345 -29.12 0.91 3.11
C GLU A 345 -29.01 0.25 4.49
N PRO A 346 -29.35 -1.05 4.62
CA PRO A 346 -29.23 -1.75 5.87
C PRO A 346 -27.76 -1.79 6.30
N HIS A 347 -27.55 -1.55 7.58
CA HIS A 347 -26.27 -1.70 8.27
C HIS A 347 -25.69 -3.08 7.94
N TYR A 348 -24.64 -3.13 7.11
CA TYR A 348 -23.85 -4.35 6.87
C TYR A 348 -23.10 -4.68 8.17
N GLY A 349 -23.78 -5.45 9.00
CA GLY A 349 -23.39 -5.82 10.34
C GLY A 349 -24.32 -6.91 10.84
N ASP A 350 -24.56 -7.94 10.03
CA ASP A 350 -24.95 -9.27 10.49
C ASP A 350 -24.77 -10.27 9.34
N PRO A 351 -23.97 -11.34 9.51
CA PRO A 351 -23.75 -12.34 8.49
C PRO A 351 -24.87 -13.38 8.55
N GLU A 352 -26.06 -13.06 8.07
CA GLU A 352 -27.05 -14.08 7.68
C GLU A 352 -28.19 -13.47 6.87
N ALA A 353 -28.12 -13.61 5.53
CA ALA A 353 -29.23 -14.06 4.67
C ALA A 353 -29.11 -13.53 3.23
N SER A 354 -28.69 -14.38 2.30
CA SER A 354 -29.34 -14.48 0.98
C SER A 354 -28.92 -15.75 0.24
N HIS A 355 -29.38 -16.91 0.71
CA HIS A 355 -29.69 -18.02 -0.18
C HIS A 355 -31.20 -18.26 -0.12
N LEU A 356 -31.93 -17.75 -1.13
CA LEU A 356 -33.27 -18.24 -1.40
C LEU A 356 -33.16 -19.64 -2.02
N GLN A 357 -33.46 -20.65 -1.21
CA GLN A 357 -33.94 -21.96 -1.64
C GLN A 357 -35.20 -22.30 -0.84
N PRO A 358 -36.08 -23.17 -1.38
CA PRO A 358 -37.50 -23.19 -1.03
C PRO A 358 -37.72 -23.68 0.40
N GLN A 359 -38.62 -22.99 1.12
CA GLN A 359 -39.00 -23.29 2.50
C GLN A 359 -39.47 -24.75 2.66
N ALA A 360 -38.59 -25.59 3.20
CA ALA A 360 -39.00 -26.84 3.82
C ALA A 360 -39.38 -26.53 5.27
N HIS A 361 -40.66 -26.73 5.59
CA HIS A 361 -41.22 -26.58 6.92
C HIS A 361 -40.54 -27.58 7.86
N ILE A 362 -39.60 -27.11 8.69
CA ILE A 362 -38.87 -27.93 9.65
C ILE A 362 -39.83 -28.31 10.78
N SER A 363 -40.23 -29.59 10.81
CA SER A 363 -41.12 -30.14 11.84
C SER A 363 -40.41 -30.18 13.20
N GLY A 364 -41.15 -29.95 14.29
CA GLY A 364 -40.65 -29.93 15.68
C GLY A 364 -39.94 -31.22 16.16
N HIS A 365 -39.95 -32.28 15.35
CA HIS A 365 -39.19 -33.50 15.58
C HIS A 365 -37.70 -33.38 15.26
N THR A 366 -37.28 -32.41 14.44
CA THR A 366 -35.87 -32.22 14.07
C THR A 366 -35.07 -31.47 15.16
N ALA A 367 -35.67 -30.44 15.77
CA ALA A 367 -35.06 -29.68 16.87
C ALA A 367 -34.82 -30.55 18.12
N THR A 368 -35.73 -31.47 18.41
CA THR A 368 -35.60 -32.42 19.53
C THR A 368 -34.50 -33.45 19.28
N LEU A 369 -34.30 -33.88 18.03
CA LEU A 369 -33.21 -34.78 17.62
C LEU A 369 -31.83 -34.09 17.72
N ILE A 370 -31.74 -32.83 17.31
CA ILE A 370 -30.50 -32.04 17.42
C ILE A 370 -30.13 -31.83 18.89
N PHE A 371 -31.11 -31.49 19.74
CA PHE A 371 -30.88 -31.35 21.18
C PHE A 371 -30.39 -32.67 21.82
N LEU A 372 -30.99 -33.80 21.46
CA LEU A 372 -30.55 -35.12 21.92
C LEU A 372 -29.12 -35.45 21.47
N LEU A 373 -28.74 -35.11 20.24
CA LEU A 373 -27.38 -35.29 19.73
C LEU A 373 -26.35 -34.44 20.50
N ILE A 374 -26.69 -33.20 20.83
CA ILE A 374 -25.82 -32.31 21.62
C ILE A 374 -25.64 -32.88 23.05
N VAL A 375 -26.71 -33.35 23.67
CA VAL A 375 -26.62 -33.97 25.00
C VAL A 375 -25.80 -35.25 24.95
N LEU A 376 -25.98 -36.09 23.93
CA LEU A 376 -25.24 -37.35 23.79
C LEU A 376 -23.74 -37.11 23.57
N THR A 377 -23.39 -36.08 22.78
CA THR A 377 -21.98 -35.71 22.54
C THR A 377 -21.31 -35.16 23.79
N MET A 378 -22.01 -34.35 24.59
CA MET A 378 -21.49 -33.87 25.88
C MET A 378 -21.27 -35.02 26.88
N ILE A 379 -22.18 -36.00 26.93
CA ILE A 379 -22.01 -37.20 27.76
C ILE A 379 -20.81 -38.02 27.27
N LEU A 380 -20.68 -38.22 25.96
CA LEU A 380 -19.56 -38.96 25.37
C LEU A 380 -18.22 -38.30 25.69
N LEU A 381 -18.13 -36.97 25.58
CA LEU A 381 -16.94 -36.21 25.91
C LEU A 381 -16.60 -36.32 27.40
N GLY A 382 -17.59 -36.24 28.29
CA GLY A 382 -17.41 -36.44 29.73
C GLY A 382 -16.90 -37.84 30.07
N LEU A 383 -17.46 -38.89 29.44
CA LEU A 383 -16.98 -40.27 29.60
C LEU A 383 -15.57 -40.46 29.07
N LEU A 384 -15.20 -39.81 27.95
CA LEU A 384 -13.86 -39.86 27.38
C LEU A 384 -12.84 -39.21 28.31
N VAL A 385 -13.17 -38.05 28.88
CA VAL A 385 -12.33 -37.39 29.89
C VAL A 385 -12.19 -38.27 31.15
N ALA A 386 -13.27 -38.88 31.62
CA ALA A 386 -13.21 -39.80 32.75
C ALA A 386 -12.36 -41.04 32.43
N LEU A 387 -12.44 -41.58 31.22
CA LEU A 387 -11.65 -42.73 30.77
C LEU A 387 -10.16 -42.38 30.68
N VAL A 388 -9.82 -41.19 30.18
CA VAL A 388 -8.46 -40.64 30.17
C VAL A 388 -7.95 -40.45 31.61
N TYR A 389 -8.80 -39.93 32.51
CA TYR A 389 -8.43 -39.73 33.91
C TYR A 389 -8.16 -41.05 34.65
N VAL A 390 -9.03 -42.05 34.48
CA VAL A 390 -8.86 -43.39 35.09
C VAL A 390 -7.68 -44.12 34.47
N SER A 391 -7.45 -43.94 33.17
CA SER A 391 -6.35 -44.60 32.45
C SER A 391 -5.05 -43.81 32.47
N ARG A 392 -4.97 -42.70 33.21
CA ARG A 392 -3.85 -41.75 33.15
C ARG A 392 -2.49 -42.40 33.35
N ASP A 393 -2.39 -43.35 34.28
CA ASP A 393 -1.13 -44.02 34.60
C ASP A 393 -0.73 -44.99 33.48
N LYS A 394 -1.71 -45.71 32.91
CA LYS A 394 -1.51 -46.59 31.75
C LYS A 394 -1.14 -45.81 30.49
N LEU A 395 -1.76 -44.64 30.29
CA LEU A 395 -1.51 -43.74 29.17
C LEU A 395 -0.11 -43.11 29.28
N LYS A 396 0.32 -42.75 30.50
CA LYS A 396 1.67 -42.24 30.77
C LYS A 396 2.74 -43.26 30.37
N TYR A 397 2.57 -44.54 30.71
CA TYR A 397 3.50 -45.60 30.28
C TYR A 397 3.51 -45.83 28.77
N MET A 398 2.38 -45.63 28.08
CA MET A 398 2.30 -45.80 26.62
C MET A 398 2.87 -44.61 25.83
N ILE A 399 2.74 -43.39 26.37
CA ILE A 399 3.11 -42.14 25.70
C ILE A 399 4.59 -41.77 25.92
N THR A 400 5.19 -42.13 27.06
CA THR A 400 6.61 -41.86 27.37
C THR A 400 7.59 -42.32 26.27
N PRO A 401 7.51 -43.55 25.71
CA PRO A 401 8.44 -43.99 24.65
C PRO A 401 8.25 -43.26 23.31
N VAL A 402 7.09 -42.64 23.07
CA VAL A 402 6.84 -41.84 21.85
C VAL A 402 7.56 -40.49 21.95
N PHE A 403 7.49 -39.83 23.11
CA PHE A 403 8.20 -38.57 23.34
C PHE A 403 9.73 -38.75 23.37
N ASP A 404 10.24 -39.87 23.91
CA ASP A 404 11.69 -40.15 23.90
C ASP A 404 12.23 -40.38 22.48
N ASN A 405 11.44 -40.98 21.59
CA ASN A 405 11.82 -41.15 20.18
C ASN A 405 11.81 -39.82 19.41
N VAL A 406 10.87 -38.91 19.74
CA VAL A 406 10.84 -37.56 19.15
C VAL A 406 12.02 -36.72 19.66
N ALA A 407 12.31 -36.77 20.96
CA ALA A 407 13.43 -36.04 21.55
C ALA A 407 14.80 -36.51 21.03
N LYS A 408 15.00 -37.83 20.84
CA LYS A 408 16.21 -38.37 20.22
C LYS A 408 16.37 -37.93 18.75
N LYS A 409 15.27 -37.79 18.00
CA LYS A 409 15.32 -37.37 16.60
C LYS A 409 15.77 -35.90 16.44
N VAL A 410 15.50 -35.05 17.44
CA VAL A 410 15.94 -33.65 17.48
C VAL A 410 17.42 -33.51 17.84
N GLN A 411 18.01 -34.43 18.61
CA GLN A 411 19.45 -34.38 18.92
C GLN A 411 20.35 -34.82 17.76
N TYR A 412 19.89 -35.69 16.86
CA TYR A 412 20.71 -36.17 15.72
C TYR A 412 20.83 -35.16 14.57
N THR A 413 19.99 -34.12 14.52
CA THR A 413 20.05 -33.09 13.47
C THR A 413 20.99 -31.92 13.81
N SER A 414 21.57 -31.87 15.01
CA SER A 414 22.41 -30.75 15.47
C SER A 414 23.92 -31.03 15.47
N ILE A 415 24.39 -32.24 15.10
CA ILE A 415 25.80 -32.66 15.22
C ILE A 415 26.38 -33.05 13.84
N LYS A 416 26.11 -32.31 12.76
CA LYS A 416 26.62 -32.67 11.42
C LYS A 416 27.39 -31.62 10.63
N ASP A 417 27.66 -30.43 11.16
CA ASP A 417 28.34 -29.37 10.39
C ASP A 417 29.60 -28.76 11.06
N GLU A 418 30.34 -29.52 11.86
CA GLU A 418 31.72 -29.13 12.24
C GLU A 418 32.63 -30.36 12.16
N ASP A 419 33.41 -30.44 11.07
CA ASP A 419 34.84 -30.79 11.04
C ASP A 419 35.26 -31.30 9.63
N CYS A 420 35.85 -30.41 8.83
CA CYS A 420 36.71 -30.78 7.69
C CYS A 420 38.12 -31.16 8.20
N PRO A 421 38.77 -32.20 7.65
CA PRO A 421 40.08 -32.64 8.13
C PRO A 421 41.24 -31.85 7.49
N GLU A 422 42.20 -31.42 8.32
CA GLU A 422 43.55 -31.06 7.86
C GLU A 422 44.36 -32.34 7.55
N VAL A 423 44.99 -32.33 6.38
CA VAL A 423 45.89 -33.36 5.87
C VAL A 423 47.29 -33.09 6.39
N HIS A 424 47.90 -34.03 7.11
CA HIS A 424 49.36 -34.10 7.24
C HIS A 424 49.89 -35.54 7.37
N VAL A 425 50.79 -35.84 6.41
CA VAL A 425 51.77 -36.95 6.27
C VAL A 425 51.26 -38.30 5.79
#